data_AF-A0A8S3WTT3-F1
#
_entry.id   AF-A0A8S3WTT3-F1
#
_cell.length_a   1.000
_cell.length_b   1.000
_cell.length_c   1.000
_cell.angle_alpha   90.00
_cell.angle_beta   90.00
_cell.angle_gamma   90.00
#
_symmetry.space_group_name_H-M   'P 1'
#
loop_
_entity.id
_entity.type
_entity.pdbx_description
1 polymer ?
#
loop_
_entity_poly.entity_id
_entity_poly.type
_entity_poly.pdbx_seq_one_letter_code
_entity_poly.pdbx_strand_id
1 'polypeptide(L)'
;MILDVRTRWNSCFYMLQRFMELVSIVGSILLTRPEAPLMVPSSELDCIKEMIELLCPFEKLTKEFSGDSYVTVSKVIPLVSCVREVLENIKPKNAIILQFKEELKKQLARRFDTLEHSSILAISTTLDPRFKFMHFKDSVAKSKVFNYLNKFVREYNSSPGAATATRSDTSDESDKDDSKDEKRGTEGIPNNYTQN
;
A
#
# COMPACT_ATOMS: atom_id res chain seq x y z
N MET A 1 16.41 23.55 4.91
CA MET A 1 16.37 22.28 5.66
C MET A 1 14.94 22.01 6.07
N ILE A 2 14.54 20.74 6.19
CA ILE A 2 13.29 20.35 6.85
C ILE A 2 13.59 20.31 8.35
N LEU A 3 12.75 20.95 9.17
CA LEU A 3 12.94 20.97 10.61
C LEU A 3 12.25 19.78 11.25
N ASP A 4 12.88 19.22 12.27
CA ASP A 4 12.26 18.20 13.10
C ASP A 4 11.11 18.79 13.92
N VAL A 5 9.98 18.09 13.92
CA VAL A 5 8.76 18.39 14.65
C VAL A 5 8.50 17.22 15.58
N ARG A 6 8.60 17.46 16.89
CA ARG A 6 8.56 16.42 17.93
C ARG A 6 7.35 15.48 17.85
N THR A 7 6.22 15.94 17.31
CA THR A 7 4.97 15.17 17.23
C THR A 7 4.89 14.25 16.00
N ARG A 8 5.82 14.34 15.05
CA ARG A 8 5.79 13.60 13.79
C ARG A 8 7.15 13.01 13.46
N TRP A 9 7.36 11.75 13.80
CA TRP A 9 8.64 11.06 13.53
C TRP A 9 9.10 11.17 12.06
N ASN A 10 8.16 11.26 11.10
CA ASN A 10 8.47 11.49 9.68
C ASN A 10 9.30 12.75 9.41
N SER A 11 9.13 13.83 10.20
CA SER A 11 9.94 15.04 10.02
C SER A 11 11.41 14.80 10.34
N CYS A 12 11.70 14.01 11.37
CA CYS A 12 13.07 13.61 11.71
C CYS A 12 13.69 12.79 10.59
N PHE A 13 12.94 11.82 10.05
CA PHE A 13 13.38 11.03 8.89
C PHE A 13 13.70 11.90 7.67
N TYR A 14 12.80 12.81 7.28
CA TYR A 14 13.04 13.70 6.13
C TYR A 14 14.17 14.70 6.38
N MET A 15 14.34 15.16 7.62
CA MET A 15 15.47 16.01 8.01
C MET A 15 16.79 15.26 7.79
N LEU A 16 16.90 14.01 8.25
CA LEU A 16 18.11 13.18 8.06
C LEU A 16 18.38 12.92 6.58
N GLN A 17 17.35 12.56 5.80
CA GLN A 17 17.48 12.35 4.36
C GLN A 17 17.98 13.61 3.65
N ARG A 18 17.37 14.76 3.95
CA ARG A 18 17.77 16.03 3.34
C ARG A 18 19.16 16.47 3.80
N PHE A 19 19.54 16.20 5.04
CA PHE A 19 20.89 16.46 5.53
C PHE A 19 21.92 15.65 4.75
N MET A 20 21.66 14.36 4.51
CA MET A 20 22.55 13.51 3.72
C MET A 20 22.72 13.98 2.28
N GLU A 21 21.68 14.54 1.66
CA GLU A 21 21.77 15.15 0.31
C GLU A 21 22.63 16.43 0.29
N LEU A 22 22.64 17.18 1.39
CA LEU A 22 23.33 18.47 1.50
C LEU A 22 24.71 18.37 2.18
N VAL A 23 25.13 17.18 2.60
CA VAL A 23 26.30 16.96 3.45
C VAL A 23 27.59 17.53 2.84
N SER A 24 27.73 17.44 1.50
CA SER A 24 28.88 17.97 0.77
C SER A 24 28.94 19.50 0.80
N ILE A 25 27.79 20.15 0.56
CA ILE A 25 27.65 21.61 0.57
C ILE A 25 27.87 22.14 1.99
N VAL A 26 27.27 21.48 2.98
CA VAL A 26 27.46 21.83 4.40
C VAL A 26 28.93 21.69 4.78
N GLY A 27 29.58 20.59 4.42
CA GLY A 27 31.01 20.39 4.67
C GLY A 27 31.89 21.51 4.10
N SER A 28 31.66 21.92 2.84
CA SER A 28 32.40 23.04 2.23
C SER A 28 32.19 24.36 2.95
N ILE A 29 30.96 24.66 3.39
CA ILE A 29 30.65 25.90 4.12
C ILE A 29 31.32 25.91 5.49
N LEU A 30 31.28 24.79 6.23
CA LEU A 30 31.89 24.67 7.54
C LEU A 30 33.41 24.84 7.47
N LEU A 31 34.06 24.31 6.43
CA LEU A 31 35.50 24.51 6.20
C LEU A 31 35.88 25.96 5.91
N THR A 32 34.96 26.76 5.36
CA THR A 32 35.22 28.14 4.95
C THR A 32 35.01 29.14 6.10
N ARG A 33 34.32 28.74 7.18
CA ARG A 33 33.91 29.66 8.26
C ARG A 33 34.60 29.29 9.58
N PRO A 34 35.45 30.16 10.15
CA PRO A 34 36.21 29.86 11.36
C PRO A 34 35.34 29.61 12.60
N GLU A 35 34.21 30.32 12.70
CA GLU A 35 33.26 30.24 13.83
C GLU A 35 32.26 29.07 13.68
N ALA A 36 32.41 28.26 12.63
CA ALA A 36 31.45 27.20 12.35
C ALA A 36 31.66 25.98 13.25
N PRO A 37 30.59 25.25 13.61
CA PRO A 37 30.72 23.99 14.33
C PRO A 37 31.53 22.96 13.55
N LEU A 38 32.13 22.02 14.29
CA LEU A 38 32.79 20.86 13.69
C LEU A 38 31.79 20.04 12.85
N MET A 39 32.27 19.54 11.71
CA MET A 39 31.47 18.68 10.85
C MET A 39 31.27 17.30 11.49
N VAL A 40 30.12 16.68 11.18
CA VAL A 40 29.79 15.31 11.60
C VAL A 40 30.85 14.33 11.04
N PRO A 41 31.43 13.45 11.86
CA PRO A 41 32.41 12.46 11.42
C PRO A 41 31.86 11.51 10.35
N SER A 42 32.73 11.04 9.45
CA SER A 42 32.33 10.10 8.39
C SER A 42 31.67 8.82 8.92
N SER A 43 32.13 8.30 10.06
CA SER A 43 31.54 7.13 10.72
C SER A 43 30.09 7.35 11.16
N GLU A 44 29.76 8.55 11.63
CA GLU A 44 28.40 8.93 12.00
C GLU A 44 27.54 9.17 10.76
N LEU A 45 28.10 9.74 9.69
CA LEU A 45 27.40 9.87 8.41
C LEU A 45 27.00 8.51 7.83
N ASP A 46 27.88 7.51 7.91
CA ASP A 46 27.54 6.16 7.46
C ASP A 46 26.49 5.49 8.36
N CYS A 47 26.55 5.73 9.68
CA CYS A 47 25.51 5.32 10.62
C CYS A 47 24.14 5.92 10.26
N ILE A 48 24.10 7.22 9.93
CA ILE A 48 22.87 7.92 9.51
C ILE A 48 22.32 7.34 8.20
N LYS A 49 23.17 7.02 7.22
CA LYS A 49 22.74 6.38 5.97
C LYS A 49 22.06 5.03 6.24
N GLU A 50 22.69 4.16 7.01
CA GLU A 50 22.11 2.85 7.34
C GLU A 50 20.81 3.00 8.16
N MET A 51 20.73 4.00 9.03
CA MET A 51 19.50 4.31 9.78
C MET A 51 18.36 4.75 8.86
N ILE A 52 18.63 5.61 7.87
CA ILE A 52 17.64 6.02 6.86
C ILE A 52 17.14 4.80 6.07
N GLU A 53 18.03 3.90 5.67
CA GLU A 53 17.66 2.66 4.97
C GLU A 53 16.70 1.79 5.80
N LEU A 54 16.96 1.64 7.11
CA LEU A 54 16.08 0.89 8.02
C LEU A 54 14.72 1.56 8.25
N LEU A 55 14.68 2.90 8.29
CA LEU A 55 13.45 3.66 8.56
C LEU A 55 12.58 3.88 7.32
N CYS A 56 13.18 3.87 6.12
CA CYS A 56 12.49 4.00 4.84
C CYS A 56 11.24 3.10 4.69
N PRO A 57 11.28 1.78 4.99
CA PRO A 57 10.08 0.94 4.89
C PRO A 57 8.94 1.38 5.83
N PHE A 58 9.26 1.92 7.01
CA PHE A 58 8.26 2.42 7.94
C PHE A 58 7.64 3.74 7.48
N GLU A 59 8.40 4.58 6.79
CA GLU A 59 7.89 5.84 6.25
C GLU A 59 6.89 5.53 5.15
N LYS A 60 7.25 4.63 4.23
CA LYS A 60 6.35 4.15 3.18
C LYS A 60 5.10 3.51 3.75
N LEU A 61 5.23 2.64 4.75
CA LEU A 61 4.10 2.02 5.46
C LEU A 61 3.17 3.09 6.06
N THR A 62 3.74 4.06 6.77
CA THR A 62 2.96 5.10 7.46
C THR A 62 2.29 6.03 6.47
N LYS A 63 2.96 6.38 5.37
CA LYS A 63 2.39 7.15 4.28
C LYS A 63 1.22 6.42 3.62
N GLU A 64 1.39 5.12 3.37
CA GLU A 64 0.30 4.27 2.85
C GLU A 64 -0.87 4.12 3.84
N PHE A 65 -0.65 4.20 5.15
CA PHE A 65 -1.75 4.18 6.12
C PHE A 65 -2.38 5.54 6.39
N SER A 66 -1.66 6.62 6.09
CA SER A 66 -2.17 8.00 6.23
C SER A 66 -3.03 8.44 5.06
N GLY A 67 -3.15 7.62 4.00
CA GLY A 67 -4.05 7.85 2.89
C GLY A 67 -5.52 7.68 3.31
N ASP A 68 -6.32 8.68 3.02
CA ASP A 68 -7.76 8.76 3.31
C ASP A 68 -8.64 8.40 2.10
N SER A 69 -8.06 8.40 0.90
CA SER A 69 -8.75 8.16 -0.38
C SER A 69 -8.94 6.68 -0.75
N TYR A 70 -8.46 5.73 0.05
CA TYR A 70 -8.58 4.30 -0.24
C TYR A 70 -8.74 3.43 1.01
N VAL A 71 -9.27 2.22 0.82
CA VAL A 71 -9.39 1.22 1.89
C VAL A 71 -8.00 0.79 2.35
N THR A 72 -7.60 1.25 3.52
CA THR A 72 -6.31 0.92 4.16
C THR A 72 -6.37 -0.40 4.94
N VAL A 73 -7.55 -0.77 5.44
CA VAL A 73 -7.77 -1.91 6.36
C VAL A 73 -7.34 -3.24 5.73
N SER A 74 -7.63 -3.48 4.44
CA SER A 74 -7.22 -4.72 3.75
C SER A 74 -5.71 -4.80 3.46
N LYS A 75 -5.00 -3.67 3.47
CA LYS A 75 -3.57 -3.59 3.20
C LYS A 75 -2.71 -3.78 4.45
N VAL A 76 -3.29 -3.72 5.66
CA VAL A 76 -2.53 -3.72 6.91
C VAL A 76 -1.67 -4.98 7.08
N ILE A 77 -2.28 -6.17 6.96
CA ILE A 77 -1.56 -7.45 7.11
C ILE A 77 -0.48 -7.62 6.03
N PRO A 78 -0.77 -7.41 4.72
CA PRO A 78 0.23 -7.48 3.66
C PRO A 78 1.42 -6.53 3.87
N LEU A 79 1.15 -5.26 4.15
CA LEU A 79 2.20 -4.25 4.25
C LEU A 79 3.09 -4.47 5.47
N VAL A 80 2.53 -4.86 6.62
CA VAL A 80 3.33 -5.22 7.80
C VAL A 80 4.18 -6.45 7.51
N SER A 81 3.64 -7.45 6.79
CA SER A 81 4.41 -8.63 6.39
C SER A 81 5.58 -8.26 5.48
N CYS A 82 5.36 -7.36 4.52
CA CYS A 82 6.40 -6.82 3.64
C CYS A 82 7.49 -6.06 4.42
N VAL A 83 7.11 -5.19 5.37
CA VAL A 83 8.09 -4.48 6.21
C VAL A 83 8.93 -5.46 7.03
N ARG A 84 8.34 -6.53 7.57
CA ARG A 84 9.09 -7.59 8.26
C ARG A 84 10.14 -8.22 7.34
N GLU A 85 9.76 -8.56 6.10
CA GLU A 85 10.67 -9.17 5.12
C GLU A 85 11.81 -8.22 4.71
N VAL A 86 11.49 -6.95 4.43
CA VAL A 86 12.50 -5.93 4.11
C VAL A 86 13.48 -5.76 5.26
N LEU A 87 13.01 -5.73 6.50
CA LEU A 87 13.87 -5.64 7.68
C LEU A 87 14.83 -6.83 7.79
N GLU A 88 14.38 -8.05 7.52
CA GLU A 88 15.28 -9.22 7.55
C GLU A 88 16.36 -9.14 6.48
N ASN A 89 16.02 -8.62 5.30
CA ASN A 89 16.95 -8.50 4.17
C ASN A 89 18.02 -7.41 4.35
N ILE A 90 17.73 -6.35 5.10
CA ILE A 90 18.71 -5.29 5.38
C ILE A 90 19.78 -5.83 6.34
N LYS A 91 21.06 -5.74 5.96
CA LYS A 91 22.21 -6.20 6.77
C LYS A 91 23.08 -5.00 7.16
N PRO A 92 22.84 -4.41 8.35
CA PRO A 92 23.67 -3.30 8.84
C PRO A 92 25.12 -3.73 9.03
N LYS A 93 26.05 -2.80 8.82
CA LYS A 93 27.48 -3.01 9.12
C LYS A 93 27.84 -2.47 10.49
N ASN A 94 27.15 -1.42 10.94
CA ASN A 94 27.41 -0.78 12.22
C ASN A 94 26.69 -1.51 13.37
N ALA A 95 27.41 -1.76 14.48
CA ALA A 95 26.87 -2.44 15.66
C ALA A 95 25.69 -1.68 16.31
N ILE A 96 25.73 -0.36 16.33
CA ILE A 96 24.65 0.48 16.86
C ILE A 96 23.39 0.31 16.01
N ILE A 97 23.55 0.27 14.69
CA ILE A 97 22.44 0.10 13.75
C ILE A 97 21.88 -1.32 13.82
N LEU A 98 22.72 -2.33 14.06
CA LEU A 98 22.26 -3.70 14.31
C LEU A 98 21.37 -3.77 15.56
N GLN A 99 21.77 -3.14 16.67
CA GLN A 99 20.94 -3.05 17.87
C GLN A 99 19.63 -2.32 17.60
N PHE A 100 19.69 -1.23 16.83
CA PHE A 100 18.50 -0.48 16.43
C PHE A 100 17.53 -1.32 15.57
N LYS A 101 18.05 -2.10 14.60
CA LYS A 101 17.25 -3.04 13.80
C LYS A 101 16.54 -4.07 14.68
N GLU A 102 17.23 -4.66 15.65
CA GLU A 102 16.61 -5.65 16.53
C GLU A 102 15.53 -5.04 17.44
N GLU A 103 15.73 -3.81 17.93
CA GLU A 103 14.70 -3.10 18.68
C GLU A 103 13.49 -2.75 17.77
N LEU A 104 13.72 -2.34 16.52
CA LEU A 104 12.63 -2.12 15.56
C LEU A 104 11.83 -3.41 15.31
N LYS A 105 12.50 -4.55 15.12
CA LYS A 105 11.85 -5.86 14.96
C LYS A 105 11.01 -6.21 16.18
N LYS A 106 11.55 -6.01 17.39
CA LYS A 106 10.85 -6.25 18.64
C LYS A 106 9.61 -5.36 18.79
N GLN A 107 9.70 -4.07 18.49
CA GLN A 107 8.55 -3.15 18.54
C GLN A 107 7.50 -3.51 17.51
N LEU A 108 7.92 -3.93 16.31
CA LEU A 108 7.03 -4.37 15.24
C LEU A 108 6.28 -5.64 15.66
N ALA A 109 6.95 -6.64 16.22
CA ALA A 109 6.31 -7.83 16.76
C ALA A 109 5.33 -7.47 17.89
N ARG A 110 5.76 -6.65 18.86
CA ARG A 110 4.92 -6.24 20.01
C ARG A 110 3.61 -5.59 19.59
N ARG A 111 3.62 -4.77 18.53
CA ARG A 111 2.44 -4.02 18.08
C ARG A 111 1.58 -4.78 17.08
N PHE A 112 2.18 -5.67 16.30
CA PHE A 112 1.54 -6.22 15.11
C PHE A 112 1.54 -7.76 15.01
N ASP A 113 1.89 -8.50 16.06
CA ASP A 113 1.80 -9.98 16.04
C ASP A 113 0.37 -10.49 16.02
N THR A 114 -0.57 -9.75 16.62
CA THR A 114 -1.96 -10.18 16.77
C THR A 114 -2.87 -9.70 15.64
N LEU A 115 -2.33 -9.13 14.56
CA LEU A 115 -3.13 -8.57 13.46
C LEU A 115 -4.03 -9.63 12.81
N GLU A 116 -3.51 -10.85 12.62
CA GLU A 116 -4.25 -11.95 12.02
C GLU A 116 -5.42 -12.43 12.89
N HIS A 117 -5.37 -12.15 14.20
CA HIS A 117 -6.45 -12.46 15.14
C HIS A 117 -7.52 -11.37 15.20
N SER A 118 -7.26 -10.17 14.67
CA SER A 118 -8.28 -9.14 14.54
C SER A 118 -9.23 -9.52 13.41
N SER A 119 -10.48 -9.84 13.75
CA SER A 119 -11.48 -10.26 12.77
C SER A 119 -11.67 -9.23 11.66
N ILE A 120 -11.66 -7.93 12.00
CA ILE A 120 -11.83 -6.85 11.01
C ILE A 120 -10.68 -6.86 10.00
N LEU A 121 -9.43 -6.89 10.47
CA LEU A 121 -8.25 -6.87 9.59
C LEU A 121 -8.16 -8.14 8.76
N ALA A 122 -8.37 -9.29 9.39
CA ALA A 122 -8.23 -10.58 8.77
C ALA A 122 -9.32 -10.86 7.72
N ILE A 123 -10.57 -10.53 8.01
CA ILE A 123 -11.68 -10.62 7.05
C ILE A 123 -11.47 -9.62 5.91
N SER A 124 -11.17 -8.35 6.21
CA SER A 124 -10.98 -7.32 5.17
C SER A 124 -9.84 -7.66 4.22
N THR A 125 -8.72 -8.19 4.75
CA THR A 125 -7.58 -8.65 3.93
C THR A 125 -7.97 -9.86 3.07
N THR A 126 -8.73 -10.81 3.64
CA THR A 126 -9.15 -12.03 2.94
C THR A 126 -10.13 -11.75 1.80
N LEU A 127 -11.05 -10.81 2.00
CA LEU A 127 -12.03 -10.39 1.00
C LEU A 127 -11.42 -9.59 -0.14
N ASP A 128 -10.24 -9.01 0.07
CA ASP A 128 -9.51 -8.30 -0.98
C ASP A 128 -8.87 -9.31 -1.96
N PRO A 129 -9.29 -9.34 -3.24
CA PRO A 129 -8.81 -10.32 -4.21
C PRO A 129 -7.30 -10.27 -4.44
N ARG A 130 -6.67 -9.12 -4.16
CA ARG A 130 -5.23 -8.90 -4.32
C ARG A 130 -4.40 -9.65 -3.30
N PHE A 131 -4.94 -9.91 -2.10
CA PHE A 131 -4.19 -10.47 -0.98
C PHE A 131 -4.69 -11.85 -0.58
N LYS A 132 -6.02 -12.03 -0.46
CA LYS A 132 -6.64 -13.26 0.03
C LYS A 132 -5.93 -13.75 1.31
N PHE A 133 -5.43 -14.98 1.30
CA PHE A 133 -4.68 -15.58 2.41
C PHE A 133 -3.15 -15.56 2.24
N MET A 134 -2.61 -14.82 1.26
CA MET A 134 -1.19 -14.90 0.88
C MET A 134 -0.23 -14.48 1.99
N HIS A 135 -0.62 -13.51 2.81
CA HIS A 135 0.25 -12.93 3.85
C HIS A 135 -0.09 -13.41 5.27
N PHE A 136 -0.93 -14.43 5.42
CA PHE A 136 -1.22 -15.05 6.72
C PHE A 136 -0.11 -16.02 7.10
N LYS A 137 0.49 -15.82 8.28
CA LYS A 137 1.49 -16.71 8.86
C LYS A 137 0.85 -17.73 9.79
N ASP A 138 -0.23 -17.38 10.47
CA ASP A 138 -0.96 -18.27 11.37
C ASP A 138 -2.06 -19.05 10.65
N SER A 139 -1.83 -20.36 10.54
CA SER A 139 -2.80 -21.32 9.99
C SER A 139 -4.11 -21.38 10.80
N VAL A 140 -4.07 -21.11 12.11
CA VAL A 140 -5.24 -21.10 13.00
C VAL A 140 -6.09 -19.87 12.73
N ALA A 141 -5.49 -18.68 12.67
CA ALA A 141 -6.17 -17.45 12.28
C ALA A 141 -6.83 -17.57 10.90
N LYS A 142 -6.09 -18.08 9.91
CA LYS A 142 -6.62 -18.36 8.57
C LYS A 142 -7.87 -19.26 8.61
N SER A 143 -7.80 -20.37 9.34
CA SER A 143 -8.91 -21.32 9.47
C SER A 143 -10.13 -20.69 10.14
N LYS A 144 -9.93 -19.86 11.17
CA LYS A 144 -11.01 -19.12 11.84
C LYS A 144 -11.75 -18.19 10.87
N VAL A 145 -11.02 -17.40 10.08
CA VAL A 145 -11.61 -16.50 9.09
C VAL A 145 -12.36 -17.28 8.00
N PHE A 146 -11.75 -18.35 7.50
CA PHE A 146 -12.37 -19.19 6.47
C PHE A 146 -13.68 -19.82 6.97
N ASN A 147 -13.69 -20.37 8.18
CA ASN A 147 -14.89 -20.96 8.78
C ASN A 147 -15.98 -19.91 9.03
N TYR A 148 -15.60 -18.72 9.49
CA TYR A 148 -16.53 -17.61 9.68
C TYR A 148 -17.18 -17.19 8.36
N LEU A 149 -16.40 -17.00 7.29
CA LEU A 149 -16.91 -16.62 5.97
C LEU A 149 -17.83 -17.69 5.38
N ASN A 150 -17.46 -18.97 5.49
CA ASN A 150 -18.31 -20.07 5.02
C ASN A 150 -19.63 -20.15 5.79
N LYS A 151 -19.60 -19.94 7.12
CA LYS A 151 -20.82 -19.88 7.93
C LYS A 151 -21.71 -18.73 7.46
N PHE A 152 -21.15 -17.54 7.27
CA PHE A 152 -21.88 -16.37 6.79
C PHE A 152 -22.55 -16.61 5.43
N VAL A 153 -21.84 -17.20 4.46
CA VAL A 153 -22.40 -17.51 3.14
C VAL A 153 -23.54 -18.53 3.22
N ARG A 154 -23.41 -19.56 4.08
CA ARG A 154 -24.48 -20.56 4.28
C ARG A 154 -25.73 -19.95 4.91
N GLU A 155 -25.56 -19.08 5.89
CA GLU A 155 -26.67 -18.36 6.55
C GLU A 155 -27.36 -17.40 5.57
N TYR A 156 -26.59 -16.67 4.76
CA TYR A 156 -27.12 -15.80 3.72
C TYR A 156 -27.96 -16.57 2.69
N ASN A 157 -27.45 -17.70 2.20
CA ASN A 157 -28.16 -18.54 1.23
C ASN A 157 -29.38 -19.26 1.80
N SER A 158 -29.45 -19.44 3.13
CA SER A 158 -30.61 -20.05 3.80
C SER A 158 -31.71 -19.04 4.14
N SER A 159 -31.45 -17.74 3.95
CA SER A 159 -32.44 -16.68 4.12
C SER A 159 -33.31 -16.53 2.87
N PRO A 160 -34.65 -16.44 2.95
CA PRO A 160 -35.55 -16.47 1.78
C PRO A 160 -35.49 -15.27 0.81
N GLY A 161 -34.52 -14.35 0.96
CA GLY A 161 -34.52 -13.05 0.27
C GLY A 161 -33.61 -12.91 -0.96
N ALA A 162 -32.82 -13.91 -1.35
CA ALA A 162 -31.74 -13.75 -2.33
C ALA A 162 -32.00 -14.32 -3.74
N ALA A 163 -33.23 -14.77 -4.04
CA ALA A 163 -33.54 -15.42 -5.33
C ALA A 163 -34.04 -14.47 -6.45
N THR A 164 -34.14 -13.15 -6.22
CA THR A 164 -34.73 -12.21 -7.21
C THR A 164 -33.83 -11.04 -7.55
N ALA A 165 -32.58 -11.31 -7.97
CA ALA A 165 -31.77 -10.26 -8.61
C ALA A 165 -30.70 -10.80 -9.58
N THR A 166 -30.92 -11.89 -10.34
CA THR A 166 -30.12 -12.12 -11.56
C THR A 166 -30.86 -13.06 -12.52
N ARG A 167 -31.65 -12.50 -13.44
CA ARG A 167 -31.85 -12.96 -14.84
C ARG A 167 -32.96 -12.11 -15.47
N SER A 168 -32.56 -11.12 -16.26
CA SER A 168 -33.35 -10.72 -17.41
C SER A 168 -32.40 -10.82 -18.61
N ASP A 169 -32.61 -11.89 -19.36
CA ASP A 169 -31.94 -12.25 -20.59
C ASP A 169 -32.07 -11.12 -21.62
N THR A 170 -30.94 -10.76 -22.24
CA THR A 170 -30.91 -10.11 -23.55
C THR A 170 -30.75 -11.20 -24.60
N SER A 171 -31.83 -11.54 -25.28
CA SER A 171 -31.85 -12.07 -26.66
C SER A 171 -33.28 -12.34 -27.09
N ASP A 172 -33.88 -11.41 -27.83
CA ASP A 172 -34.97 -11.70 -28.76
C ASP A 172 -34.49 -11.28 -30.16
N GLU A 173 -33.95 -12.27 -30.87
CA GLU A 173 -33.78 -12.27 -32.32
C GLU A 173 -34.82 -13.27 -32.86
N SER A 174 -35.86 -12.78 -33.52
CA SER A 174 -36.56 -13.54 -34.54
C SER A 174 -37.16 -12.61 -35.58
N ASP A 175 -36.54 -12.66 -36.77
CA ASP A 175 -37.09 -12.20 -38.03
C ASP A 175 -38.47 -12.80 -38.30
N LYS A 176 -39.42 -11.97 -38.77
CA LYS A 176 -40.33 -12.34 -39.85
C LYS A 176 -40.70 -11.13 -40.70
N ASP A 177 -40.23 -11.23 -41.93
CA ASP A 177 -40.57 -10.53 -43.16
C ASP A 177 -42.09 -10.53 -43.45
N ASP A 178 -42.65 -9.36 -43.80
CA ASP A 178 -43.71 -9.29 -44.81
C ASP A 178 -43.68 -7.94 -45.54
N SER A 179 -43.76 -8.02 -46.86
CA SER A 179 -43.56 -6.96 -47.83
C SER A 179 -44.81 -6.10 -48.05
N LYS A 180 -44.63 -4.79 -48.32
CA LYS A 180 -45.16 -4.10 -49.52
C LYS A 180 -44.83 -2.60 -49.58
N ASP A 181 -44.34 -2.23 -50.77
CA ASP A 181 -44.46 -0.96 -51.52
C ASP A 181 -45.02 0.28 -50.79
N GLU A 182 -44.31 1.42 -50.86
CA GLU A 182 -44.55 2.41 -51.93
C GLU A 182 -43.53 3.58 -51.90
N LYS A 183 -42.94 3.80 -53.07
CA LYS A 183 -42.12 4.91 -53.61
C LYS A 183 -42.18 6.26 -52.87
N ARG A 184 -41.05 7.00 -52.81
CA ARG A 184 -40.66 8.10 -53.75
C ARG A 184 -39.52 8.98 -53.20
N GLY A 185 -38.55 9.36 -54.06
CA GLY A 185 -37.78 10.61 -53.96
C GLY A 185 -36.35 10.50 -53.40
N THR A 186 -35.36 10.15 -54.23
CA THR A 186 -34.37 11.07 -54.87
C THR A 186 -33.33 11.66 -53.91
N GLU A 187 -32.10 11.12 -53.95
CA GLU A 187 -30.87 11.78 -54.43
C GLU A 187 -30.11 12.55 -53.34
N GLY A 188 -29.00 12.00 -52.83
CA GLY A 188 -27.67 12.50 -53.20
C GLY A 188 -26.57 11.97 -52.27
N ILE A 189 -25.58 11.30 -52.85
CA ILE A 189 -24.30 10.85 -52.26
C ILE A 189 -23.22 11.86 -52.74
N PRO A 190 -21.95 11.87 -52.26
CA PRO A 190 -21.36 11.91 -50.91
C PRO A 190 -20.49 13.20 -50.74
N ASN A 191 -19.73 13.30 -49.64
CA ASN A 191 -18.24 13.30 -49.61
C ASN A 191 -17.60 14.32 -48.67
N ASN A 192 -16.63 13.81 -47.89
CA ASN A 192 -15.36 14.39 -47.43
C ASN A 192 -15.34 15.76 -46.71
N TYR A 193 -14.58 15.85 -45.61
CA TYR A 193 -13.33 16.60 -45.58
C TYR A 193 -12.48 16.29 -44.32
N THR A 194 -11.19 16.21 -44.59
CA THR A 194 -9.98 16.04 -43.78
C THR A 194 -9.62 17.22 -42.87
N GLN A 195 -8.78 16.94 -41.86
CA GLN A 195 -7.70 17.80 -41.25
C GLN A 195 -8.15 19.14 -40.62
N ASN A 196 -7.70 19.53 -39.42
CA ASN A 196 -6.35 19.55 -38.83
C ASN A 196 -6.45 19.57 -37.30
#